data_AF-A0A4Y8PFP3-F1
#
_entry.id   AF-A0A4Y8PFP3-F1
#
_cell.length_a   1.000
_cell.length_b   1.000
_cell.length_c   1.000
_cell.angle_alpha   90.00
_cell.angle_beta   90.00
_cell.angle_gamma   90.00
#
_symmetry.space_group_name_H-M   'P 1'
#
loop_
_entity.id
_entity.type
_entity.pdbx_description
1 polymer ?
#
loop_
_entity_poly.entity_id
_entity_poly.type
_entity_poly.pdbx_seq_one_letter_code
_entity_poly.pdbx_strand_id
1 'polypeptide(L)' 'MFFLPIDGRKGNLQWTSLEEFFIKNRIVIFSFTHVSNTLCVINPVESFCAVARKLGVLTLVDAAQSAGHRPLDRM' A
#
# COMPACT_ATOMS: atom_id res chain seq x y z
N MET A 1 2.68 12.22 10.58
CA MET A 1 2.51 11.60 9.23
C MET A 1 3.77 10.81 8.93
N PHE A 2 3.63 9.56 8.51
CA PHE A 2 4.76 8.65 8.30
C PHE A 2 4.77 8.17 6.85
N PHE A 3 5.96 7.95 6.30
CA PHE A 3 6.13 7.47 4.94
C PHE A 3 6.96 6.19 4.94
N LEU A 4 6.51 5.21 4.16
CA LEU A 4 7.31 4.02 3.88
C LEU A 4 8.32 4.37 2.77
N PRO A 5 9.59 3.97 2.93
CA PRO A 5 10.59 4.19 1.90
C PRO A 5 10.28 3.34 0.67
N ILE A 6 10.75 3.82 -0.48
CA ILE A 6 10.69 3.11 -1.76
C ILE A 6 12.05 2.45 -1.98
N ASP A 7 12.05 1.21 -2.46
CA ASP A 7 13.26 0.54 -2.93
C ASP A 7 13.79 1.28 -4.17
N GLY A 8 14.95 1.94 -4.04
CA GLY A 8 15.56 2.74 -5.11
C GLY A 8 15.98 1.95 -6.35
N ARG A 9 16.00 0.61 -6.31
CA ARG A 9 16.32 -0.24 -7.47
C ARG A 9 15.07 -0.80 -8.15
N LYS A 10 14.05 -1.15 -7.36
CA LYS A 10 12.83 -1.83 -7.85
C LYS A 10 11.61 -0.92 -7.96
N GLY A 11 11.61 0.23 -7.30
CA GLY A 11 10.48 1.16 -7.25
C GLY A 11 9.30 0.68 -6.38
N ASN A 12 9.42 -0.48 -5.72
CA ASN A 12 8.39 -1.01 -4.84
C ASN A 12 8.45 -0.33 -3.47
N LEU A 13 7.31 -0.22 -2.79
CA LEU A 13 7.30 0.12 -1.36
C LEU A 13 8.12 -0.91 -0.57
N GLN A 14 8.85 -0.48 0.44
CA GLN A 14 9.50 -1.39 1.39
C GLN A 14 8.51 -1.72 2.52
N TRP A 15 8.04 -2.97 2.56
CA TRP A 15 6.92 -3.39 3.42
C TRP A 15 7.18 -4.68 4.22
N THR A 16 8.43 -5.16 4.29
CA THR A 16 8.80 -6.41 4.98
C THR A 16 8.42 -6.43 6.46
N SER A 17 8.38 -5.27 7.11
CA SER A 17 8.00 -5.09 8.52
C SER A 17 6.80 -4.15 8.69
N LEU A 18 5.84 -4.21 7.76
CA LEU A 18 4.68 -3.30 7.75
C LEU A 18 3.85 -3.37 9.04
N GLU A 19 3.68 -4.57 9.61
CA GLU A 19 2.97 -4.80 10.87
C GLU A 19 3.66 -4.10 12.07
N GLU A 20 4.97 -4.32 12.24
CA GLU A 20 5.74 -3.65 13.29
C GLU A 20 5.72 -2.13 13.13
N PHE A 21 5.79 -1.65 11.89
CA PHE A 21 5.71 -0.22 11.58
C PHE A 21 4.35 0.37 11.99
N PHE A 22 3.24 -0.32 11.72
CA PHE A 22 1.91 0.13 12.11
C PHE A 22 1.75 0.18 13.63
N ILE A 23 2.20 -0.86 14.33
CA ILE A 23 2.13 -0.95 15.79
C ILE A 23 2.98 0.15 16.45
N LYS A 24 4.25 0.26 16.07
CA LYS A 24 5.20 1.20 16.66
C LYS A 24 4.75 2.65 16.51
N ASN A 25 4.18 2.99 15.35
CA ASN A 25 3.78 4.34 15.03
C ASN A 25 2.28 4.62 15.25
N ARG A 26 1.53 3.65 15.79
CA ARG A 26 0.08 3.73 16.02
C ARG A 26 -0.69 4.21 14.79
N ILE A 27 -0.38 3.59 13.65
CA ILE A 27 -1.01 3.93 12.37
C ILE A 27 -2.48 3.51 12.41
N VAL A 28 -3.37 4.43 12.05
CA VAL A 28 -4.83 4.19 11.97
C VAL A 28 -5.37 4.25 10.54
N ILE A 29 -4.64 4.90 9.63
CA ILE A 29 -4.94 4.99 8.21
C ILE A 29 -3.67 4.67 7.41
N PHE A 30 -3.79 3.80 6.42
CA PHE A 30 -2.74 3.49 5.47
C PHE A 30 -3.18 3.84 4.04
N SER A 31 -2.51 4.82 3.44
CA SER A 31 -2.81 5.32 2.09
C SER A 31 -1.68 4.97 1.12
N PHE A 32 -2.00 4.40 -0.04
CA PHE A 32 -1.02 4.07 -1.08
C PHE A 32 -1.68 3.97 -2.47
N THR A 33 -0.88 4.07 -3.53
CA THR A 33 -1.35 3.89 -4.92
C THR A 33 -1.32 2.41 -5.31
N HIS A 34 -2.33 1.95 -6.05
CA HIS A 34 -2.32 0.60 -6.64
C HIS A 34 -1.22 0.49 -7.71
N VAL A 35 -1.15 1.49 -8.60
CA VAL A 35 -0.13 1.59 -9.66
C VAL A 35 0.57 2.94 -9.54
N SER A 36 1.90 2.93 -9.44
CA SER A 36 2.70 4.17 -9.45
C SER A 36 2.77 4.73 -10.87
N ASN A 37 2.34 5.98 -11.05
CA ASN A 37 2.48 6.73 -12.31
C ASN A 37 3.94 7.08 -12.65
N THR A 38 4.82 7.15 -11.64
CA THR A 38 6.22 7.53 -11.83
C THR A 38 7.12 6.31 -12.00
N LEU A 39 6.90 5.27 -11.20
CA LEU A 39 7.77 4.10 -11.12
C LEU A 39 7.26 2.93 -11.96
N CYS A 40 6.03 3.03 -12.50
CA CYS A 40 5.36 1.98 -13.26
C CYS A 40 5.27 0.64 -12.51
N VAL A 41 5.24 0.70 -11.18
CA VAL A 41 5.17 -0.45 -10.28
C VAL A 41 3.72 -0.67 -9.83
N ILE A 42 3.31 -1.95 -9.79
CA ILE A 42 2.05 -2.39 -9.18
C ILE A 42 2.33 -2.82 -7.74
N ASN A 43 1.70 -2.16 -6.77
CA ASN A 43 1.80 -2.55 -5.37
C ASN A 43 0.89 -3.76 -5.06
N PRO A 44 1.32 -4.70 -4.20
CA PRO A 44 0.51 -5.86 -3.83
C PRO A 44 -0.62 -5.47 -2.86
N VAL A 45 -1.70 -4.91 -3.40
CA VAL A 45 -2.85 -4.38 -2.65
C VAL A 45 -3.42 -5.41 -1.67
N GLU A 46 -3.58 -6.66 -2.10
CA GLU A 46 -4.12 -7.74 -1.27
C GLU A 46 -3.31 -7.94 0.00
N SER A 47 -2.00 -8.13 -0.14
CA SER A 47 -1.08 -8.35 0.98
C SER A 47 -1.08 -7.16 1.94
N PHE A 48 -1.10 -5.94 1.39
CA PHE A 48 -1.13 -4.71 2.18
C PHE A 48 -2.42 -4.58 2.99
N CYS A 49 -3.56 -4.78 2.33
CA CYS A 49 -4.87 -4.73 2.96
C CYS A 49 -5.04 -5.85 3.99
N ALA A 50 -4.52 -7.05 3.75
CA ALA A 50 -4.55 -8.14 4.72
C ALA A 50 -3.82 -7.79 6.03
N VAL A 51 -2.60 -7.24 5.92
CA VAL A 51 -1.82 -6.78 7.09
C VAL A 51 -2.53 -5.65 7.83
N ALA A 52 -3.02 -4.65 7.10
CA ALA A 52 -3.74 -3.52 7.69
C ALA A 52 -5.01 -3.99 8.42
N ARG A 53 -5.80 -4.88 7.80
CA ARG A 53 -7.03 -5.44 8.37
C ARG A 53 -6.79 -6.23 9.66
N LYS A 54 -5.71 -7.03 9.72
CA LYS A 54 -5.29 -7.75 10.94
C LYS A 54 -5.11 -6.82 12.14
N LEU A 55 -4.70 -5.57 11.89
CA LEU A 55 -4.38 -4.56 12.91
C LEU A 55 -5.48 -3.51 13.08
N GLY A 56 -6.62 -3.63 12.38
CA GLY A 56 -7.70 -2.64 12.43
C GLY A 56 -7.34 -1.30 11.77
N VAL A 57 -6.35 -1.27 10.87
CA VAL A 57 -5.93 -0.07 10.14
C VAL A 57 -6.81 0.11 8.90
N LEU A 58 -7.39 1.31 8.75
CA LEU A 58 -8.19 1.66 7.57
C LEU A 58 -7.28 1.84 6.35
N THR A 59 -7.60 1.21 5.23
CA THR A 59 -6.84 1.38 3.98
C THR A 59 -7.52 2.31 2.99
N LEU A 60 -6.73 3.21 2.40
CA LEU A 60 -7.11 4.03 1.25
C LEU A 60 -6.22 3.66 0.06
N VAL A 61 -6.82 3.11 -0.99
CA VAL A 61 -6.11 2.72 -2.20
C VAL A 61 -6.43 3.72 -3.31
N ASP A 62 -5.43 4.47 -3.75
CA ASP A 62 -5.55 5.30 -4.94
C ASP A 62 -5.42 4.42 -6.19
N ALA A 63 -6.56 4.25 -6.86
CA ALA A 63 -6.68 3.44 -8.06
C ALA A 63 -6.57 4.24 -9.36
N ALA A 64 -6.19 5.53 -9.36
CA ALA A 64 -6.25 6.40 -10.55
C ALA A 64 -5.54 5.83 -11.79
N GLN A 65 -4.41 5.14 -11.61
CA GLN A 65 -3.63 4.52 -12.69
C GLN A 65 -3.99 3.05 -12.97
N SER A 66 -4.99 2.51 -12.27
CA SER A 66 -5.46 1.13 -12.44
C SER A 66 -6.91 1.04 -12.87
N ALA A 67 -7.74 1.98 -12.41
CA ALA A 67 -9.13 2.12 -12.81
C ALA A 67 -9.21 2.32 -14.33
N GLY A 68 -10.11 1.58 -14.98
CA GLY A 68 -10.26 1.58 -16.43
C GLY A 68 -9.23 0.74 -17.20
N HIS A 69 -8.12 0.34 -16.57
CA HIS A 69 -7.07 -0.49 -17.20
C HIS A 69 -7.05 -1.93 -16.67
N ARG A 70 -7.55 -2.15 -15.47
CA ARG A 70 -7.64 -3.47 -14.82
C ARG A 70 -8.99 -3.61 -14.13
N PRO A 71 -9.55 -4.84 -14.06
CA PRO A 71 -10.68 -5.11 -13.19
C PRO A 71 -10.34 -4.69 -11.76
N LEU A 72 -11.24 -3.93 -11.15
CA LEU A 72 -11.16 -3.58 -9.73
C LEU A 72 -12.21 -4.41 -9.01
N ASP A 73 -11.73 -5.29 -8.14
CA ASP A 73 -12.60 -6.04 -7.24
C ASP A 73 -12.49 -5.44 -5.83
N ARG A 74 -13.62 -5.36 -5.14
CA ARG A 74 -13.62 -5.06 -3.70
C ARG A 74 -13.50 -6.40 -2.98
N MET A 75 -12.29 -6.67 -2.48
CA MET A 75 -12.04 -7.75 -1.51
C MET A 75 -12.94 -7.67 -0.28
#